data_AF-A0A9P7BS18-F1
#
_entry.id   AF-A0A9P7BS18-F1
#
_cell.length_a   1.000
_cell.length_b   1.000
_cell.length_c   1.000
_cell.angle_alpha   90.00
_cell.angle_beta   90.00
_cell.angle_gamma   90.00
#
_symmetry.space_group_name_H-M   'P 1'
#
loop_
_entity.id
_entity.type
_entity.pdbx_description
1 polymer ?
#
loop_
_entity_poly.entity_id
_entity_poly.type
_entity_poly.pdbx_seq_one_letter_code
_entity_poly.pdbx_strand_id
1 'polypeptide(L)'
;MKYDNQIASYEVVKVVTAYLNGVKFQFRNKVRMFFNLLLKKNKRIKALKSEMKNGGTEKEFAATVKTIIEQISKVKLAISSRNIENMPKEFFSSNDFDIIRNLFDSYSTDYRFVKGSIYYDCKANPVKHIKAYYRLSSMCEALQNKPFNCFPLRKGFIPSYMTSDTYILNTQILKSSIISHLDKEVVWGAVLGVTSKAMKPQGERKSMKFRGTIYTDGVGVSMFKQNYHTKKKGGSSGGKSKSIEADEFLCVERLGKEELLAGVGKCVLIDPGRRDLLCCMHEKSIVENKMIYRYTSNQKAIETKSRKFSKLRNNLKRDEVITAELSLSHFKPSTVNKDRFAEYLQERAEVTPAMKAYYLKEDRPVEDQRTGSFLPFRKIKLSSFINQQQADKRPAKKLREKFGNDAILIVGNWLAGNVKYHESIRGVGMRRILGKEGFRMYLLDKFRTSSLFPSCQNRELEKFKKVQNPRPYQREKYPIADRHSLLRSNLITPSFELNNMADASSVTIRTRKFLTNRLLQRKQMVVDVIHPGLANVSKDELRAKIAKMYKAEKEVVSVFGFKTHFGGGKTTGFALIYDNLEALKKFEPRYRLVRYGLAEPPKGGRKQRKEKKNREKKFRGVKKTKKVRKE
;
A
#
# COMPACT_ATOMS: atom_id res chain seq x y z
N MET A 1 -26.05 20.11 -35.22
CA MET A 1 -24.90 20.22 -34.27
C MET A 1 -25.22 20.89 -32.92
N LYS A 2 -26.49 21.15 -32.52
CA LYS A 2 -26.79 21.70 -31.16
C LYS A 2 -26.58 20.68 -30.02
N TYR A 3 -26.49 19.38 -30.33
CA TYR A 3 -26.57 18.28 -29.35
C TYR A 3 -25.21 17.69 -28.93
N ASP A 4 -24.15 17.90 -29.71
CA ASP A 4 -22.77 17.57 -29.31
C ASP A 4 -22.30 18.45 -28.12
N ASN A 5 -22.98 19.58 -27.91
CA ASN A 5 -22.67 20.55 -26.85
C ASN A 5 -22.84 19.98 -25.44
N GLN A 6 -23.76 19.05 -25.18
CA GLN A 6 -23.99 18.57 -23.81
C GLN A 6 -22.94 17.56 -23.35
N ILE A 7 -22.55 16.62 -24.23
CA ILE A 7 -21.44 15.70 -23.95
C ILE A 7 -20.14 16.50 -23.81
N ALA A 8 -19.90 17.45 -24.72
CA ALA A 8 -18.76 18.36 -24.63
C ALA A 8 -18.76 19.13 -23.30
N SER A 9 -19.91 19.65 -22.86
CA SER A 9 -20.04 20.35 -21.57
C SER A 9 -19.63 19.47 -20.38
N TYR A 10 -20.05 18.19 -20.35
CA TYR A 10 -19.64 17.27 -19.30
C TYR A 10 -18.12 17.02 -19.32
N GLU A 11 -17.52 16.84 -20.50
CA GLU A 11 -16.08 16.61 -20.61
C GLU A 11 -15.27 17.88 -20.28
N VAL A 12 -15.74 19.09 -20.65
CA VAL A 12 -15.13 20.37 -20.24
C VAL A 12 -15.08 20.45 -18.71
N VAL A 13 -16.18 20.16 -18.02
CA VAL A 13 -16.21 20.15 -16.55
C VAL A 13 -15.22 19.14 -15.97
N LYS A 14 -15.12 17.93 -16.54
CA LYS A 14 -14.14 16.91 -16.10
C LYS A 14 -12.71 17.40 -16.30
N VAL A 15 -12.39 17.99 -17.44
CA VAL A 15 -11.06 18.52 -17.77
C VAL A 15 -10.67 19.65 -16.83
N VAL A 16 -11.53 20.66 -16.67
CA VAL A 16 -11.30 21.79 -15.75
C VAL A 16 -11.11 21.27 -14.31
N THR A 17 -11.97 20.36 -13.85
CA THR A 17 -11.85 19.75 -12.53
C THR A 17 -10.51 19.02 -12.36
N ALA A 18 -10.04 18.31 -13.40
CA ALA A 18 -8.76 17.61 -13.36
C ALA A 18 -7.56 18.57 -13.27
N TYR A 19 -7.58 19.70 -13.99
CA TYR A 19 -6.57 20.75 -13.86
C TYR A 19 -6.52 21.31 -12.43
N LEU A 20 -7.67 21.75 -11.91
CA LEU A 20 -7.75 22.37 -10.58
C LEU A 20 -7.33 21.39 -9.48
N ASN A 21 -7.75 20.12 -9.57
CA ASN A 21 -7.32 19.08 -8.64
C ASN A 21 -5.82 18.77 -8.76
N GLY A 22 -5.29 18.76 -9.99
CA GLY A 22 -3.86 18.61 -10.24
C GLY A 22 -3.05 19.64 -9.48
N VAL A 23 -3.40 20.92 -9.60
CA VAL A 23 -2.78 22.00 -8.85
C VAL A 23 -3.02 21.83 -7.34
N LYS A 24 -4.27 21.76 -6.90
CA LYS A 24 -4.66 21.73 -5.48
C LYS A 24 -3.96 20.63 -4.68
N PHE A 25 -3.79 19.44 -5.28
CA PHE A 25 -3.24 18.28 -4.59
C PHE A 25 -1.76 18.01 -4.89
N GLN A 26 -1.25 18.36 -6.08
CA GLN A 26 0.12 18.01 -6.48
C GLN A 26 1.09 19.19 -6.48
N PHE A 27 0.63 20.43 -6.63
CA PHE A 27 1.50 21.60 -6.79
C PHE A 27 2.57 21.69 -5.68
N ARG A 28 2.17 21.63 -4.41
CA ARG A 28 3.07 21.59 -3.24
C ARG A 28 4.15 20.50 -3.37
N ASN A 29 3.76 19.31 -3.78
CA ASN A 29 4.69 18.18 -3.91
C ASN A 29 5.65 18.39 -5.09
N LYS A 30 5.20 19.00 -6.18
CA LYS A 30 6.01 19.32 -7.35
C LYS A 30 6.99 20.46 -7.10
N VAL A 31 6.58 21.51 -6.41
CA VAL A 31 7.47 22.58 -5.92
C VAL A 31 8.58 21.98 -5.04
N ARG A 32 8.22 21.13 -4.07
CA ARG A 32 9.21 20.44 -3.22
C ARG A 32 10.14 19.53 -4.01
N MET A 33 9.61 18.83 -5.02
CA MET A 33 10.39 17.98 -5.92
C MET A 33 11.38 18.83 -6.72
N PHE A 34 10.93 19.92 -7.32
CA PHE A 34 11.75 20.87 -8.06
C PHE A 34 12.91 21.39 -7.21
N PHE A 35 12.64 21.90 -6.00
CA PHE A 35 13.71 22.35 -5.11
C PHE A 35 14.67 21.24 -4.67
N ASN A 36 14.18 20.00 -4.50
CA ASN A 36 15.08 18.87 -4.23
C ASN A 36 16.03 18.58 -5.41
N LEU A 37 15.58 18.83 -6.65
CA LEU A 37 16.39 18.67 -7.85
C LEU A 37 17.41 19.80 -7.97
N LEU A 38 16.97 21.05 -7.80
CA LEU A 38 17.79 22.26 -7.83
C LEU A 38 18.91 22.20 -6.78
N LEU A 39 18.56 21.92 -5.52
CA LEU A 39 19.49 21.80 -4.40
C LEU A 39 20.35 20.52 -4.44
N LYS A 40 20.22 19.70 -5.50
CA LYS A 40 20.96 18.43 -5.69
C LYS A 40 20.91 17.52 -4.45
N LYS A 41 19.83 17.55 -3.66
CA LYS A 41 19.71 16.89 -2.34
C LYS A 41 20.16 15.44 -2.37
N ASN A 42 19.70 14.68 -3.36
CA ASN A 42 20.04 13.26 -3.48
C ASN A 42 21.50 13.01 -3.88
N LYS A 43 22.13 13.92 -4.63
CA LYS A 43 23.55 13.81 -4.97
C LYS A 43 24.40 14.06 -3.73
N ARG A 44 24.10 15.12 -2.95
CA ARG A 44 24.77 15.43 -1.68
C ARG A 44 24.68 14.29 -0.66
N ILE A 45 23.49 13.74 -0.45
CA ILE A 45 23.31 12.58 0.45
C ILE A 45 24.08 11.34 -0.04
N LYS A 46 24.18 11.14 -1.35
CA LYS A 46 24.98 10.04 -1.92
C LYS A 46 26.48 10.27 -1.74
N ALA A 47 26.97 11.49 -1.95
CA ALA A 47 28.38 11.87 -1.76
C ALA A 47 28.82 11.66 -0.30
N LEU A 48 28.01 12.14 0.65
CA LEU A 48 28.23 11.89 2.08
C LEU A 48 28.24 10.40 2.41
N LYS A 49 27.36 9.62 1.77
CA LYS A 49 27.33 8.16 1.98
C LYS A 49 28.56 7.45 1.41
N SER A 50 29.17 7.98 0.34
CA SER A 50 30.43 7.46 -0.19
C SER A 50 31.65 7.87 0.63
N GLU A 51 31.68 9.10 1.15
CA GLU A 51 32.76 9.60 2.03
C GLU A 51 32.78 8.84 3.36
N MET A 52 31.61 8.62 3.97
CA MET A 52 31.54 7.93 5.27
C MET A 52 31.77 6.43 5.21
N LYS A 53 31.77 5.81 4.01
CA LYS A 53 32.25 4.42 3.85
C LYS A 53 33.72 4.27 4.23
N ASN A 54 34.47 5.37 4.30
CA ASN A 54 35.90 5.40 4.59
C ASN A 54 36.23 5.75 6.06
N GLY A 55 35.26 5.81 6.99
CA GLY A 55 35.58 5.94 8.43
C GLY A 55 34.56 6.53 9.41
N GLY A 56 33.30 6.79 9.02
CA GLY A 56 32.32 7.46 9.92
C GLY A 56 31.31 6.51 10.60
N THR A 57 30.77 6.90 11.77
CA THR A 57 29.73 6.09 12.45
C THR A 57 28.32 6.32 11.85
N GLU A 58 27.43 5.31 11.93
CA GLU A 58 26.07 5.40 11.36
C GLU A 58 25.21 6.48 12.06
N LYS A 59 25.53 6.81 13.32
CA LYS A 59 24.87 7.88 14.10
C LYS A 59 25.26 9.27 13.59
N GLU A 60 26.56 9.50 13.33
CA GLU A 60 27.05 10.76 12.74
C GLU A 60 26.44 10.99 11.36
N PHE A 61 26.37 9.95 10.53
CA PHE A 61 25.72 10.04 9.21
C PHE A 61 24.27 10.50 9.33
N ALA A 62 23.52 9.91 10.27
CA ALA A 62 22.13 10.27 10.51
C ALA A 62 21.99 11.73 10.99
N ALA A 63 22.92 12.21 11.83
CA ALA A 63 22.94 13.59 12.32
C ALA A 63 23.24 14.59 11.18
N THR A 64 24.30 14.37 10.39
CA THR A 64 24.68 15.26 9.28
C THR A 64 23.60 15.30 8.20
N VAL A 65 23.00 14.17 7.87
CA VAL A 65 21.86 14.11 6.93
C VAL A 65 20.65 14.88 7.49
N LYS A 66 20.40 14.80 8.80
CA LYS A 66 19.31 15.54 9.45
C LYS A 66 19.55 17.05 9.35
N THR A 67 20.75 17.53 9.65
CA THR A 67 21.14 18.96 9.53
C THR A 67 20.93 19.48 8.10
N ILE A 68 21.40 18.74 7.09
CA ILE A 68 21.20 19.12 5.68
C ILE A 68 19.72 19.14 5.31
N ILE A 69 18.93 18.18 5.79
CA ILE A 69 17.49 18.15 5.54
C ILE A 69 16.79 19.36 6.19
N GLU A 70 17.19 19.75 7.39
CA GLU A 70 16.66 20.91 8.11
C GLU A 70 17.00 22.21 7.39
N GLN A 71 18.25 22.41 6.99
CA GLN A 71 18.68 23.58 6.20
C GLN A 71 17.93 23.68 4.87
N ILE A 72 17.82 22.59 4.12
CA ILE A 72 17.02 22.53 2.88
C ILE A 72 15.53 22.81 3.16
N SER A 73 15.02 22.45 4.33
CA SER A 73 13.63 22.71 4.69
C SER A 73 13.38 24.18 5.03
N LYS A 74 14.33 24.85 5.71
CA LYS A 74 14.31 26.30 5.94
C LYS A 74 14.30 27.08 4.61
N VAL A 75 15.17 26.70 3.67
CA VAL A 75 15.20 27.25 2.31
C VAL A 75 13.83 27.11 1.62
N LYS A 76 13.21 25.93 1.66
CA LYS A 76 11.89 25.71 1.05
C LYS A 76 10.76 26.49 1.70
N LEU A 77 10.89 26.84 2.98
CA LEU A 77 9.92 27.68 3.68
C LEU A 77 10.09 29.14 3.27
N ALA A 78 11.32 29.65 3.21
CA ALA A 78 11.62 31.00 2.73
C ALA A 78 11.13 31.23 1.30
N ILE A 79 11.40 30.28 0.39
CA ILE A 79 10.89 30.37 -0.99
C ILE A 79 9.36 30.30 -1.01
N SER A 80 8.74 29.53 -0.12
CA SER A 80 7.28 29.43 -0.09
C SER A 80 6.57 30.72 0.32
N SER A 81 7.26 31.61 1.04
CA SER A 81 6.75 32.93 1.43
C SER A 81 7.21 34.08 0.53
N ARG A 82 7.89 33.79 -0.60
CA ARG A 82 8.46 34.78 -1.52
C ARG A 82 9.57 35.66 -0.89
N ASN A 83 10.15 35.22 0.24
CA ASN A 83 11.27 35.92 0.90
C ASN A 83 12.60 35.45 0.30
N ILE A 84 12.91 35.93 -0.92
CA ILE A 84 14.09 35.49 -1.67
C ILE A 84 15.39 36.08 -1.10
N GLU A 85 15.32 37.27 -0.49
CA GLU A 85 16.47 38.03 0.01
C GLU A 85 17.11 37.43 1.27
N ASN A 86 16.32 36.84 2.17
CA ASN A 86 16.79 36.25 3.43
C ASN A 86 17.17 34.75 3.32
N MET A 87 17.60 34.29 2.14
CA MET A 87 17.93 32.89 1.91
C MET A 87 19.40 32.55 2.20
N PRO A 88 19.70 31.36 2.78
CA PRO A 88 21.07 30.85 2.88
C PRO A 88 21.68 30.67 1.47
N LYS A 89 22.65 31.52 1.11
CA LYS A 89 23.29 31.54 -0.21
C LYS A 89 24.19 30.32 -0.46
N GLU A 90 24.66 29.66 0.60
CA GLU A 90 25.58 28.50 0.57
C GLU A 90 25.09 27.31 -0.28
N PHE A 91 23.78 27.18 -0.52
CA PHE A 91 23.23 26.05 -1.25
C PHE A 91 22.95 26.29 -2.73
N PHE A 92 23.12 27.52 -3.20
CA PHE A 92 22.72 27.98 -4.52
C PHE A 92 23.92 28.50 -5.31
N SER A 93 23.96 28.18 -6.60
CA SER A 93 24.77 28.92 -7.57
C SER A 93 24.04 30.19 -8.03
N SER A 94 24.75 31.16 -8.60
CA SER A 94 24.14 32.40 -9.11
C SER A 94 22.98 32.14 -10.08
N ASN A 95 23.13 31.13 -10.96
CA ASN A 95 22.10 30.69 -11.90
C ASN A 95 20.85 30.09 -11.22
N ASP A 96 20.97 29.51 -10.03
CA ASP A 96 19.82 28.91 -9.34
C ASP A 96 18.82 29.98 -8.87
N PHE A 97 19.28 31.20 -8.58
CA PHE A 97 18.41 32.31 -8.20
C PHE A 97 17.57 32.79 -9.39
N ASP A 98 18.15 32.87 -10.59
CA ASP A 98 17.42 33.24 -11.81
C ASP A 98 16.36 32.20 -12.16
N ILE A 99 16.68 30.93 -11.98
CA ILE A 99 15.73 29.84 -12.13
C ILE A 99 14.57 30.00 -11.11
N ILE A 100 14.85 30.36 -9.86
CA ILE A 100 13.80 30.59 -8.85
C ILE A 100 12.95 31.83 -9.20
N ARG A 101 13.55 32.92 -9.65
CA ARG A 101 12.83 34.13 -10.09
C ARG A 101 11.89 33.81 -11.26
N ASN A 102 12.36 33.06 -12.26
CA ASN A 102 11.57 32.63 -13.40
C ASN A 102 10.29 31.87 -13.01
N LEU A 103 10.33 31.08 -11.93
CA LEU A 103 9.13 30.45 -11.38
C LEU A 103 8.11 31.48 -10.90
N PHE A 104 8.55 32.52 -10.18
CA PHE A 104 7.69 33.57 -9.64
C PHE A 104 7.20 34.58 -10.69
N ASP A 105 7.90 34.72 -11.82
CA ASP A 105 7.44 35.49 -12.99
C ASP A 105 6.15 34.91 -13.63
N SER A 106 5.66 33.79 -13.11
CA SER A 106 4.34 33.25 -13.46
C SER A 106 3.19 34.05 -12.84
N TYR A 107 3.48 34.87 -11.83
CA TYR A 107 2.52 35.71 -11.12
C TYR A 107 2.76 37.18 -11.47
N SER A 108 1.74 38.03 -11.32
CA SER A 108 1.97 39.48 -11.40
C SER A 108 2.87 39.95 -10.24
N THR A 109 3.58 41.05 -10.45
CA THR A 109 4.43 41.69 -9.42
C THR A 109 3.66 41.88 -8.12
N ASP A 110 2.43 42.38 -8.22
CA ASP A 110 1.57 42.71 -7.08
C ASP A 110 0.82 41.51 -6.47
N TYR A 111 1.04 40.31 -7.01
CA TYR A 111 0.32 39.13 -6.53
C TYR A 111 0.78 38.72 -5.12
N ARG A 112 -0.14 38.82 -4.15
CA ARG A 112 0.09 38.41 -2.76
C ARG A 112 -0.52 37.04 -2.48
N PHE A 113 0.29 36.12 -1.97
CA PHE A 113 -0.19 34.80 -1.58
C PHE A 113 -1.06 34.86 -0.33
N VAL A 114 -2.22 34.18 -0.34
CA VAL A 114 -3.06 34.01 0.85
C VAL A 114 -2.25 33.35 1.97
N LYS A 115 -2.31 33.95 3.17
CA LYS A 115 -1.52 33.56 4.36
C LYS A 115 0.01 33.57 4.13
N GLY A 116 0.49 34.40 3.19
CA GLY A 116 1.92 34.55 2.91
C GLY A 116 2.59 33.25 2.45
N SER A 117 1.83 32.31 1.85
CA SER A 117 2.37 31.01 1.48
C SER A 117 1.77 30.48 0.19
N ILE A 118 2.65 30.21 -0.79
CA ILE A 118 2.28 29.59 -2.06
C ILE A 118 1.55 28.24 -1.86
N TYR A 119 1.82 27.53 -0.76
CA TYR A 119 1.20 26.24 -0.46
C TYR A 119 -0.24 26.34 0.03
N TYR A 120 -0.57 27.42 0.73
CA TYR A 120 -1.96 27.71 1.12
C TYR A 120 -2.71 28.31 -0.05
N ASP A 121 -2.08 29.23 -0.77
CA ASP A 121 -2.70 29.91 -1.89
C ASP A 121 -3.04 28.96 -3.05
N CYS A 122 -2.19 27.98 -3.38
CA CYS A 122 -2.50 27.01 -4.44
C CYS A 122 -3.72 26.12 -4.12
N LYS A 123 -4.10 26.00 -2.84
CA LYS A 123 -5.30 25.29 -2.41
C LYS A 123 -6.55 26.16 -2.45
N ALA A 124 -6.41 27.44 -2.11
CA ALA A 124 -7.49 28.41 -2.11
C ALA A 124 -7.83 28.87 -3.54
N ASN A 125 -6.80 29.15 -4.34
CA ASN A 125 -6.87 29.79 -5.65
C ASN A 125 -6.14 28.97 -6.74
N PRO A 126 -6.49 27.69 -6.98
CA PRO A 126 -5.73 26.82 -7.89
C PRO A 126 -5.63 27.34 -9.33
N VAL A 127 -6.61 28.11 -9.81
CA VAL A 127 -6.61 28.71 -11.16
C VAL A 127 -5.38 29.59 -11.37
N LYS A 128 -5.03 30.41 -10.36
CA LYS A 128 -3.92 31.38 -10.43
C LYS A 128 -2.54 30.71 -10.47
N HIS A 129 -2.46 29.40 -10.19
CA HIS A 129 -1.22 28.63 -10.12
C HIS A 129 -1.00 27.75 -11.35
N ILE A 130 -1.93 27.72 -12.33
CA ILE A 130 -1.81 26.85 -13.52
C ILE A 130 -0.56 27.19 -14.34
N LYS A 131 -0.30 28.48 -14.59
CA LYS A 131 0.89 28.94 -15.33
C LYS A 131 2.18 28.53 -14.62
N ALA A 132 2.25 28.74 -13.31
CA ALA A 132 3.38 28.30 -12.49
C ALA A 132 3.55 26.78 -12.50
N TYR A 133 2.45 26.02 -12.49
CA TYR A 133 2.48 24.56 -12.54
C TYR A 133 3.05 24.03 -13.86
N TYR A 134 2.70 24.67 -14.99
CA TYR A 134 3.30 24.41 -16.29
C TYR A 134 4.80 24.73 -16.31
N ARG A 135 5.19 25.93 -15.86
CA ARG A 135 6.61 26.32 -15.79
C ARG A 135 7.44 25.35 -14.94
N LEU A 136 6.93 24.94 -13.78
CA LEU A 136 7.58 23.91 -12.95
C LEU A 136 7.84 22.62 -13.71
N SER A 137 6.93 22.18 -14.58
CA SER A 137 7.12 20.96 -15.38
C SER A 137 8.23 21.15 -16.40
N SER A 138 8.23 22.27 -17.11
CA SER A 138 9.26 22.63 -18.10
C SER A 138 10.65 22.69 -17.45
N MET A 139 10.76 23.39 -16.32
CA MET A 139 12.02 23.53 -15.59
C MET A 139 12.52 22.19 -15.02
N CYS A 140 11.61 21.33 -14.51
CA CYS A 140 11.98 19.98 -14.06
C CYS A 140 12.48 19.09 -15.20
N GLU A 141 11.90 19.26 -16.40
CA GLU A 141 12.33 18.55 -17.61
C GLU A 141 13.71 19.03 -18.08
N ALA A 142 13.96 20.35 -18.07
CA ALA A 142 15.26 20.92 -18.40
C ALA A 142 16.38 20.47 -17.43
N LEU A 143 16.12 20.48 -16.12
CA LEU A 143 17.16 20.18 -15.12
C LEU A 143 17.63 18.72 -15.08
N GLN A 144 16.71 17.75 -15.20
CA GLN A 144 17.05 16.31 -15.05
C GLN A 144 16.19 15.38 -15.91
N ASN A 145 15.52 15.90 -16.95
CA ASN A 145 14.60 15.14 -17.79
C ASN A 145 13.54 14.40 -16.93
N LYS A 146 12.96 15.11 -15.95
CA LYS A 146 11.92 14.58 -15.03
C LYS A 146 10.60 15.35 -15.17
N PRO A 147 9.95 15.29 -16.35
CA PRO A 147 8.65 15.93 -16.52
C PRO A 147 7.59 15.30 -15.61
N PHE A 148 6.54 16.05 -15.32
CA PHE A 148 5.36 15.53 -14.65
C PHE A 148 4.10 15.93 -15.38
N ASN A 149 3.01 15.21 -15.13
CA ASN A 149 1.76 15.44 -15.83
C ASN A 149 1.14 16.79 -15.39
N CYS A 150 1.39 17.84 -16.16
CA CYS A 150 0.77 19.15 -15.99
C CYS A 150 -0.63 19.18 -16.60
N PHE A 151 -0.77 18.60 -17.78
CA PHE A 151 -2.03 18.51 -18.51
C PHE A 151 -2.76 17.19 -18.18
N PRO A 152 -4.09 17.19 -18.02
CA PRO A 152 -4.87 16.01 -17.66
C PRO A 152 -5.06 15.05 -18.86
N LEU A 153 -3.95 14.60 -19.44
CA LEU A 153 -3.93 13.69 -20.59
C LEU A 153 -4.29 12.27 -20.18
N ARG A 154 -5.12 11.62 -20.99
CA ARG A 154 -5.44 10.20 -20.83
C ARG A 154 -4.40 9.33 -21.52
N LYS A 155 -3.74 8.47 -20.74
CA LYS A 155 -2.66 7.61 -21.24
C LYS A 155 -3.13 6.21 -21.62
N GLY A 156 -4.19 5.70 -20.99
CA GLY A 156 -4.70 4.35 -21.24
C GLY A 156 -5.54 4.24 -22.50
N PHE A 157 -5.63 3.02 -23.04
CA PHE A 157 -6.48 2.65 -24.19
C PHE A 157 -7.85 2.11 -23.78
N ILE A 158 -8.10 2.01 -22.47
CA ILE A 158 -9.41 1.58 -21.94
C ILE A 158 -10.33 2.80 -21.91
N PRO A 159 -11.56 2.71 -22.46
CA PRO A 159 -12.55 3.77 -22.35
C PRO A 159 -12.78 4.21 -20.90
N SER A 160 -12.98 5.51 -20.72
CA SER A 160 -13.44 6.05 -19.45
C SER A 160 -14.95 5.95 -19.34
N TYR A 161 -15.46 6.10 -18.13
CA TYR A 161 -16.88 6.37 -17.90
C TYR A 161 -17.29 7.71 -18.53
N MET A 162 -18.13 7.63 -19.55
CA MET A 162 -18.84 8.75 -20.15
C MET A 162 -20.19 8.94 -19.46
N THR A 163 -20.66 10.18 -19.38
CA THR A 163 -21.94 10.51 -18.78
C THR A 163 -23.01 10.44 -19.86
N SER A 164 -24.09 9.70 -19.61
CA SER A 164 -25.27 9.67 -20.46
C SER A 164 -26.48 10.02 -19.59
N ASP A 165 -27.12 11.14 -19.90
CA ASP A 165 -28.34 11.55 -19.24
C ASP A 165 -29.57 11.29 -20.13
N THR A 166 -30.75 11.59 -19.61
CA THR A 166 -32.03 11.34 -20.30
C THR A 166 -32.10 12.09 -21.62
N TYR A 167 -31.54 13.29 -21.68
CA TYR A 167 -31.55 14.12 -22.87
C TYR A 167 -30.64 13.53 -23.96
N ILE A 168 -29.40 13.17 -23.61
CA ILE A 168 -28.46 12.51 -24.51
C ILE A 168 -29.05 11.19 -25.02
N LEU A 169 -29.67 10.40 -24.14
CA LEU A 169 -30.33 9.15 -24.51
C LEU A 169 -31.43 9.37 -25.54
N ASN A 170 -32.35 10.30 -25.26
CA ASN A 170 -33.48 10.57 -26.14
C ASN A 170 -33.06 11.08 -27.52
N THR A 171 -32.10 12.01 -27.54
CA THR A 171 -31.68 12.70 -28.77
C THR A 171 -30.68 11.89 -29.61
N GLN A 172 -29.67 11.26 -28.99
CA GLN A 172 -28.57 10.62 -29.73
C GLN A 172 -28.78 9.12 -29.92
N ILE A 173 -29.43 8.44 -28.97
CA ILE A 173 -29.63 6.98 -29.02
C ILE A 173 -31.01 6.66 -29.60
N LEU A 174 -32.07 7.23 -29.03
CA LEU A 174 -33.44 7.00 -29.51
C LEU A 174 -33.79 7.86 -30.74
N LYS A 175 -33.00 8.88 -31.05
CA LYS A 175 -33.21 9.80 -32.18
C LYS A 175 -34.61 10.43 -32.20
N SER A 176 -35.20 10.65 -31.02
CA SER A 176 -36.51 11.27 -30.89
C SER A 176 -36.43 12.79 -31.07
N SER A 177 -37.39 13.36 -31.79
CA SER A 177 -37.54 14.80 -32.02
C SER A 177 -38.18 15.53 -30.83
N ILE A 178 -38.85 14.80 -29.94
CA ILE A 178 -39.58 15.37 -28.79
C ILE A 178 -38.59 15.59 -27.64
N ILE A 179 -38.45 16.84 -27.19
CA ILE A 179 -37.47 17.25 -26.17
C ILE A 179 -38.14 17.86 -24.93
N SER A 180 -39.36 18.36 -25.05
CA SER A 180 -40.14 18.90 -23.93
C SER A 180 -40.79 17.77 -23.12
N HIS A 181 -40.90 17.96 -21.80
CA HIS A 181 -41.59 17.05 -20.89
C HIS A 181 -41.17 15.56 -20.97
N LEU A 182 -39.87 15.29 -21.12
CA LEU A 182 -39.36 13.92 -21.16
C LEU A 182 -39.70 13.14 -19.88
N ASP A 183 -40.58 12.15 -20.01
CA ASP A 183 -40.76 11.14 -18.98
C ASP A 183 -39.53 10.24 -18.93
N LYS A 184 -38.78 10.35 -17.84
CA LYS A 184 -37.54 9.60 -17.63
C LYS A 184 -37.79 8.10 -17.57
N GLU A 185 -38.90 7.65 -17.00
CA GLU A 185 -39.17 6.22 -16.88
C GLU A 185 -39.45 5.61 -18.24
N VAL A 186 -40.18 6.32 -19.10
CA VAL A 186 -40.47 5.90 -20.48
C VAL A 186 -39.19 5.90 -21.34
N VAL A 187 -38.45 7.01 -21.36
CA VAL A 187 -37.23 7.16 -22.16
C VAL A 187 -36.17 6.12 -21.77
N TRP A 188 -35.96 5.91 -20.46
CA TRP A 188 -35.01 4.90 -20.00
C TRP A 188 -35.56 3.48 -20.11
N GLY A 189 -36.88 3.28 -20.02
CA GLY A 189 -37.54 1.99 -20.21
C GLY A 189 -37.39 1.44 -21.62
N ALA A 190 -37.30 2.33 -22.62
CA ALA A 190 -37.05 1.95 -24.02
C ALA A 190 -35.65 1.35 -24.25
N VAL A 191 -34.67 1.65 -23.39
CA VAL A 191 -33.26 1.25 -23.60
C VAL A 191 -32.75 0.31 -22.51
N LEU A 192 -33.29 0.38 -21.30
CA LEU A 192 -32.88 -0.42 -20.15
C LEU A 192 -34.07 -1.13 -19.52
N GLY A 193 -33.83 -2.34 -19.03
CA GLY A 193 -34.77 -3.05 -18.15
C GLY A 193 -34.93 -2.35 -16.80
N VAL A 194 -35.79 -1.33 -16.75
CA VAL A 194 -36.12 -0.53 -15.56
C VAL A 194 -36.75 -1.37 -14.43
N THR A 195 -37.24 -2.58 -14.74
CA THR A 195 -37.75 -3.57 -13.79
C THR A 195 -36.65 -4.33 -13.04
N SER A 196 -35.39 -4.23 -13.47
CA SER A 196 -34.28 -4.93 -12.84
C SER A 196 -34.01 -4.46 -11.41
N LYS A 197 -33.51 -5.36 -10.55
CA LYS A 197 -33.17 -5.05 -9.14
C LYS A 197 -32.21 -3.85 -9.00
N ALA A 198 -31.35 -3.64 -9.99
CA ALA A 198 -30.43 -2.52 -10.03
C ALA A 198 -31.13 -1.16 -10.23
N MET A 199 -32.25 -1.13 -10.94
CA MET A 199 -33.02 0.08 -11.27
C MET A 199 -34.08 0.41 -10.22
N LYS A 200 -34.62 -0.61 -9.53
CA LYS A 200 -35.66 -0.45 -8.51
C LYS A 200 -35.28 0.58 -7.43
N PRO A 201 -36.23 1.39 -6.93
CA PRO A 201 -36.01 2.29 -5.81
C PRO A 201 -35.41 1.58 -4.59
N GLN A 202 -34.52 2.27 -3.87
CA GLN A 202 -33.77 1.74 -2.71
C GLN A 202 -33.88 2.66 -1.50
N GLY A 203 -33.38 2.21 -0.35
CA GLY A 203 -33.39 2.97 0.90
C GLY A 203 -34.70 2.85 1.67
N GLU A 204 -34.71 3.43 2.87
CA GLU A 204 -35.88 3.47 3.74
C GLU A 204 -37.05 4.14 2.98
N ARG A 205 -38.21 3.48 3.00
CA ARG A 205 -39.41 3.87 2.25
C ARG A 205 -39.22 4.01 0.72
N LYS A 206 -38.22 3.32 0.12
CA LYS A 206 -37.94 3.37 -1.33
C LYS A 206 -37.65 4.80 -1.84
N SER A 207 -37.07 5.64 -0.99
CA SER A 207 -36.81 7.07 -1.27
C SER A 207 -35.74 7.31 -2.35
N MET A 208 -34.72 6.45 -2.47
CA MET A 208 -33.65 6.60 -3.47
C MET A 208 -34.10 6.06 -4.83
N LYS A 209 -34.47 6.97 -5.73
CA LYS A 209 -34.89 6.63 -7.10
C LYS A 209 -33.83 6.99 -8.14
N PHE A 210 -33.80 6.26 -9.23
CA PHE A 210 -32.99 6.62 -10.39
C PHE A 210 -33.51 7.92 -11.01
N ARG A 211 -32.62 8.86 -11.33
CA ARG A 211 -33.00 10.21 -11.81
C ARG A 211 -32.60 10.50 -13.25
N GLY A 212 -32.26 9.47 -14.02
CA GLY A 212 -32.05 9.58 -15.46
C GLY A 212 -30.63 9.98 -15.87
N THR A 213 -29.61 9.54 -15.12
CA THR A 213 -28.19 9.72 -15.48
C THR A 213 -27.40 8.48 -15.11
N ILE A 214 -26.70 7.93 -16.11
CA ILE A 214 -25.74 6.86 -15.92
C ILE A 214 -24.35 7.32 -16.32
N TYR A 215 -23.35 6.60 -15.82
CA TYR A 215 -22.00 6.68 -16.33
C TYR A 215 -21.63 5.31 -16.88
N THR A 216 -21.10 5.24 -18.10
CA THR A 216 -20.70 3.96 -18.69
C THR A 216 -19.42 4.06 -19.50
N ASP A 217 -18.64 2.98 -19.50
CA ASP A 217 -17.45 2.82 -20.32
C ASP A 217 -17.63 1.68 -21.37
N GLY A 218 -18.87 1.35 -21.71
CA GLY A 218 -19.26 0.27 -22.64
C GLY A 218 -19.48 -1.09 -21.96
N VAL A 219 -18.76 -1.39 -20.87
CA VAL A 219 -18.88 -2.67 -20.14
C VAL A 219 -19.46 -2.49 -18.74
N GLY A 220 -19.03 -1.45 -18.04
CA GLY A 220 -19.54 -1.12 -16.73
C GLY A 220 -20.55 0.01 -16.78
N VAL A 221 -21.57 -0.06 -15.93
CA VAL A 221 -22.53 1.01 -15.73
C VAL A 221 -22.51 1.40 -14.25
N SER A 222 -22.34 2.69 -13.99
CA SER A 222 -22.52 3.29 -12.67
C SER A 222 -23.76 4.16 -12.71
N MET A 223 -24.61 3.96 -11.72
CA MET A 223 -25.92 4.61 -11.65
C MET A 223 -26.02 5.44 -10.39
N PHE A 224 -26.66 6.60 -10.50
CA PHE A 224 -26.87 7.48 -9.37
C PHE A 224 -28.34 7.54 -9.00
N LYS A 225 -28.63 7.31 -7.71
CA LYS A 225 -29.98 7.38 -7.13
C LYS A 225 -30.02 8.46 -6.06
N GLN A 226 -31.12 9.21 -6.01
CA GLN A 226 -31.28 10.35 -5.10
C GLN A 226 -32.68 10.43 -4.52
N ASN A 227 -32.79 11.01 -3.33
CA ASN A 227 -34.03 11.22 -2.60
C ASN A 227 -34.72 12.54 -2.94
N TYR A 228 -34.08 13.43 -3.69
CA TYR A 228 -34.60 14.74 -4.08
C TYR A 228 -34.57 14.94 -5.59
N HIS A 229 -35.42 15.82 -6.11
CA HIS A 229 -35.41 16.22 -7.51
C HIS A 229 -34.16 17.06 -7.80
N THR A 230 -33.48 16.76 -8.90
CA THR A 230 -32.29 17.49 -9.35
C THR A 230 -32.73 18.91 -9.76
N LYS A 231 -32.66 19.89 -8.84
CA LYS A 231 -32.78 21.30 -9.24
C LYS A 231 -31.63 21.58 -10.21
N LYS A 232 -31.93 22.07 -11.41
CA LYS A 232 -30.93 22.68 -12.32
C LYS A 232 -30.24 23.77 -11.51
N LYS A 233 -29.00 23.55 -11.06
CA LYS A 233 -28.10 24.66 -10.79
C LYS A 233 -27.68 25.22 -12.15
N GLY A 234 -28.52 26.09 -12.69
CA GLY A 234 -28.11 27.02 -13.73
C GLY A 234 -27.17 28.07 -13.12
N GLY A 235 -26.22 28.54 -13.92
CA GLY A 235 -25.48 29.77 -13.67
C GLY A 235 -24.31 29.64 -12.68
N SER A 236 -23.21 30.29 -13.06
CA SER A 236 -22.08 30.63 -12.21
C SER A 236 -22.51 31.10 -10.82
N SER A 237 -22.51 30.19 -9.85
CA SER A 237 -22.22 30.55 -8.47
C SER A 237 -20.88 29.90 -8.16
N GLY A 238 -19.82 30.72 -8.13
CA GLY A 238 -18.52 30.30 -7.62
C GLY A 238 -18.78 29.53 -6.34
N GLY A 239 -18.54 28.22 -6.39
CA GLY A 239 -18.74 27.39 -5.22
C GLY A 239 -17.90 28.02 -4.12
N LYS A 240 -18.56 28.58 -3.10
CA LYS A 240 -17.90 29.04 -1.88
C LYS A 240 -16.83 28.01 -1.60
N SER A 241 -15.58 28.47 -1.57
CA SER A 241 -14.44 27.63 -1.23
C SER A 241 -14.88 26.85 -0.01
N LYS A 242 -15.06 25.53 -0.15
CA LYS A 242 -15.29 24.68 1.01
C LYS A 242 -14.15 25.06 1.95
N SER A 243 -14.51 25.70 3.07
CA SER A 243 -13.62 25.94 4.19
C SER A 243 -12.81 24.67 4.34
N ILE A 244 -11.49 24.84 4.26
CA ILE A 244 -10.44 23.81 4.37
C ILE A 244 -11.04 22.59 5.06
N GLU A 245 -11.29 21.51 4.30
CA GLU A 245 -11.97 20.29 4.76
C GLU A 245 -11.52 19.99 6.19
N ALA A 246 -12.36 20.31 7.17
CA ALA A 246 -12.24 19.73 8.49
C ALA A 246 -12.19 18.23 8.26
N ASP A 247 -11.19 17.56 8.86
CA ASP A 247 -10.97 16.14 8.65
C ASP A 247 -12.30 15.40 8.70
N GLU A 248 -12.58 14.59 7.66
CA GLU A 248 -13.84 13.85 7.42
C GLU A 248 -14.28 12.99 8.64
N PHE A 249 -13.41 12.86 9.65
CA PHE A 249 -13.60 12.15 10.90
C PHE A 249 -13.12 13.03 12.07
N LEU A 250 -13.92 13.15 13.12
CA LEU A 250 -13.57 13.93 14.31
C LEU A 250 -12.41 13.28 15.08
N CYS A 251 -11.56 14.10 15.71
CA CYS A 251 -10.59 13.63 16.69
C CYS A 251 -11.28 13.35 18.03
N VAL A 252 -10.84 12.29 18.74
CA VAL A 252 -11.35 11.92 20.07
C VAL A 252 -11.24 13.08 21.06
N GLU A 253 -10.17 13.88 20.97
CA GLU A 253 -9.93 15.06 21.81
C GLU A 253 -10.98 16.18 21.66
N ARG A 254 -11.78 16.15 20.60
CA ARG A 254 -12.82 17.16 20.32
C ARG A 254 -14.21 16.69 20.75
N LEU A 255 -14.33 15.51 21.38
CA LEU A 255 -15.61 14.96 21.84
C LEU A 255 -15.95 15.52 23.22
N GLY A 256 -17.25 15.75 23.45
CA GLY A 256 -17.77 16.13 24.77
C GLY A 256 -17.71 14.97 25.77
N LYS A 257 -17.78 15.26 27.07
CA LYS A 257 -17.72 14.25 28.15
C LYS A 257 -18.82 13.19 28.02
N GLU A 258 -20.03 13.59 27.66
CA GLU A 258 -21.17 12.67 27.47
C GLU A 258 -20.94 11.67 26.33
N GLU A 259 -20.36 12.11 25.21
CA GLU A 259 -20.06 11.23 24.08
C GLU A 259 -18.93 10.24 24.40
N LEU A 260 -17.95 10.66 25.20
CA LEU A 260 -16.90 9.78 25.69
C LEU A 260 -17.46 8.71 26.63
N LEU A 261 -18.32 9.10 27.56
CA LEU A 261 -18.99 8.17 28.49
C LEU A 261 -19.88 7.17 27.75
N ALA A 262 -20.64 7.60 26.74
CA ALA A 262 -21.48 6.73 25.92
C ALA A 262 -20.69 5.70 25.10
N GLY A 263 -19.40 5.95 24.86
CA GLY A 263 -18.50 5.08 24.11
C GLY A 263 -17.76 4.04 24.95
N VAL A 264 -17.79 4.15 26.29
CA VAL A 264 -17.12 3.20 27.19
C VAL A 264 -17.70 1.80 27.03
N GLY A 265 -16.81 0.82 26.92
CA GLY A 265 -17.16 -0.60 26.74
C GLY A 265 -17.41 -1.02 25.29
N LYS A 266 -17.40 -0.09 24.32
CA LYS A 266 -17.67 -0.31 22.89
C LYS A 266 -16.46 0.02 22.00
N CYS A 267 -15.34 0.48 22.57
CA CYS A 267 -14.23 1.04 21.82
C CYS A 267 -13.29 -0.04 21.26
N VAL A 268 -13.02 0.06 19.96
CA VAL A 268 -12.05 -0.78 19.25
C VAL A 268 -10.92 0.09 18.71
N LEU A 269 -9.74 -0.10 19.27
CA LEU A 269 -8.51 0.57 18.87
C LEU A 269 -7.94 -0.11 17.62
N ILE A 270 -7.68 0.67 16.57
CA ILE A 270 -7.16 0.19 15.29
C ILE A 270 -5.77 0.77 15.03
N ASP A 271 -4.82 -0.14 14.82
CA ASP A 271 -3.49 0.18 14.32
C ASP A 271 -3.31 -0.31 12.87
N PRO A 272 -3.22 0.62 11.89
CA PRO A 272 -3.00 0.26 10.50
C PRO A 272 -1.51 0.04 10.21
N GLY A 273 -1.17 -1.12 9.65
CA GLY A 273 0.19 -1.48 9.26
C GLY A 273 0.33 -1.87 7.79
N ARG A 274 1.54 -2.29 7.41
CA ARG A 274 1.85 -2.72 6.01
C ARG A 274 1.57 -4.19 5.74
N ARG A 275 1.78 -5.06 6.73
CA ARG A 275 1.45 -6.49 6.64
C ARG A 275 0.05 -6.73 7.17
N ASP A 276 -0.20 -6.24 8.37
CA ASP A 276 -1.51 -6.21 9.00
C ASP A 276 -2.15 -4.88 8.63
N LEU A 277 -3.01 -4.89 7.61
CA LEU A 277 -3.69 -3.70 7.11
C LEU A 277 -4.62 -3.10 8.16
N LEU A 278 -5.19 -3.97 9.01
CA LEU A 278 -5.90 -3.61 10.23
C LEU A 278 -5.43 -4.55 11.34
N CYS A 279 -4.97 -3.99 12.45
CA CYS A 279 -4.86 -4.69 13.72
C CYS A 279 -5.81 -3.99 14.69
N CYS A 280 -6.86 -4.70 15.09
CA CYS A 280 -7.90 -4.18 15.97
C CYS A 280 -7.82 -4.87 17.32
N MET A 281 -8.04 -4.10 18.38
CA MET A 281 -8.08 -4.56 19.77
C MET A 281 -9.24 -3.86 20.48
N HIS A 282 -10.11 -4.65 21.10
CA HIS A 282 -11.17 -4.12 21.96
C HIS A 282 -10.56 -3.55 23.25
N GLU A 283 -11.14 -2.50 23.83
CA GLU A 283 -10.61 -1.89 25.07
C GLU A 283 -10.57 -2.86 26.26
N LYS A 284 -11.54 -3.79 26.33
CA LYS A 284 -11.59 -4.86 27.34
C LYS A 284 -10.64 -6.04 27.07
N SER A 285 -9.82 -5.96 26.02
CA SER A 285 -8.90 -7.04 25.67
C SER A 285 -7.78 -7.14 26.70
N ILE A 286 -7.80 -8.19 27.49
CA ILE A 286 -6.73 -8.52 28.44
C ILE A 286 -5.83 -9.63 27.88
N VAL A 287 -4.71 -9.88 28.57
CA VAL A 287 -3.73 -10.89 28.16
C VAL A 287 -4.33 -12.30 28.09
N GLU A 288 -5.14 -12.66 29.07
CA GLU A 288 -5.80 -13.97 29.20
C GLU A 288 -6.94 -14.13 28.20
N ASN A 289 -7.72 -13.06 27.98
CA ASN A 289 -8.85 -13.02 27.05
C ASN A 289 -8.63 -11.98 25.94
N LYS A 290 -8.05 -12.44 24.83
CA LYS A 290 -7.66 -11.58 23.70
C LYS A 290 -8.83 -11.31 22.76
N MET A 291 -9.41 -10.11 22.87
CA MET A 291 -10.40 -9.61 21.93
C MET A 291 -9.74 -8.86 20.78
N ILE A 292 -9.15 -9.62 19.85
CA ILE A 292 -8.39 -9.07 18.71
C ILE A 292 -8.93 -9.51 17.35
N TYR A 293 -8.73 -8.64 16.35
CA TYR A 293 -8.95 -8.93 14.93
C TYR A 293 -7.78 -8.44 14.10
N ARG A 294 -7.35 -9.24 13.12
CA ARG A 294 -6.29 -8.85 12.18
C ARG A 294 -6.74 -9.09 10.75
N TYR A 295 -6.62 -8.04 9.92
CA TYR A 295 -6.83 -8.12 8.49
C TYR A 295 -5.49 -7.93 7.77
N THR A 296 -5.02 -8.96 7.06
CA THR A 296 -3.68 -8.96 6.47
C THR A 296 -3.68 -8.68 4.98
N SER A 297 -2.57 -8.14 4.46
CA SER A 297 -2.39 -7.93 3.02
C SER A 297 -2.43 -9.23 2.22
N ASN A 298 -1.97 -10.35 2.81
CA ASN A 298 -2.07 -11.66 2.17
C ASN A 298 -3.52 -12.15 2.13
N GLN A 299 -4.29 -11.97 3.20
CA GLN A 299 -5.72 -12.28 3.21
C GLN A 299 -6.45 -11.50 2.13
N LYS A 300 -6.24 -10.18 2.06
CA LYS A 300 -6.80 -9.35 0.99
C LYS A 300 -6.40 -9.82 -0.41
N ALA A 301 -5.13 -10.19 -0.62
CA ALA A 301 -4.67 -10.68 -1.91
C ALA A 301 -5.34 -12.01 -2.34
N ILE A 302 -5.69 -12.86 -1.37
CA ILE A 302 -6.45 -14.09 -1.59
C ILE A 302 -7.91 -13.76 -1.91
N GLU A 303 -8.56 -12.93 -1.09
CA GLU A 303 -9.97 -12.55 -1.23
C GLU A 303 -10.24 -11.84 -2.57
N THR A 304 -9.36 -10.92 -2.96
CA THR A 304 -9.44 -10.20 -4.25
C THR A 304 -9.01 -11.06 -5.44
N LYS A 305 -8.40 -12.22 -5.19
CA LYS A 305 -7.72 -13.05 -6.20
C LYS A 305 -6.70 -12.25 -7.03
N SER A 306 -6.12 -11.18 -6.48
CA SER A 306 -5.30 -10.22 -7.23
C SER A 306 -4.07 -10.87 -7.88
N ARG A 307 -3.42 -11.81 -7.16
CA ARG A 307 -2.27 -12.58 -7.69
C ARG A 307 -2.68 -13.51 -8.84
N LYS A 308 -3.87 -14.12 -8.77
CA LYS A 308 -4.40 -14.99 -9.84
C LYS A 308 -4.68 -14.15 -11.09
N PHE A 309 -5.40 -13.05 -10.96
CA PHE A 309 -5.71 -12.19 -12.10
C PHE A 309 -4.49 -11.50 -12.69
N SER A 310 -3.51 -11.11 -11.86
CA SER A 310 -2.25 -10.56 -12.36
C SER A 310 -1.50 -11.58 -13.23
N LYS A 311 -1.38 -12.83 -12.77
CA LYS A 311 -0.79 -13.92 -13.57
C LYS A 311 -1.58 -14.18 -14.85
N LEU A 312 -2.90 -14.25 -14.75
CA LEU A 312 -3.77 -14.49 -15.91
C LEU A 312 -3.61 -13.41 -16.96
N ARG A 313 -3.63 -12.13 -16.58
CA ARG A 313 -3.41 -11.01 -17.51
C ARG A 313 -2.04 -11.06 -18.17
N ASN A 314 -0.99 -11.45 -17.45
CA ASN A 314 0.34 -11.55 -18.03
C ASN A 314 0.46 -12.74 -18.99
N ASN A 315 -0.20 -13.86 -18.68
CA ASN A 315 -0.13 -15.07 -19.51
C ASN A 315 -1.00 -14.96 -20.78
N LEU A 316 -2.12 -14.24 -20.72
CA LEU A 316 -3.05 -14.07 -21.85
C LEU A 316 -2.67 -12.91 -22.77
N LYS A 317 -1.62 -12.16 -22.43
CA LYS A 317 -1.20 -11.01 -23.20
C LYS A 317 -0.44 -11.48 -24.43
N ARG A 318 -0.91 -11.09 -25.61
CA ARG A 318 -0.26 -11.39 -26.90
C ARG A 318 1.07 -10.64 -27.02
N ASP A 319 2.01 -11.23 -27.74
CA ASP A 319 3.34 -10.64 -27.94
C ASP A 319 3.27 -9.28 -28.63
N GLU A 320 2.36 -9.10 -29.60
CA GLU A 320 2.07 -7.80 -30.26
C GLU A 320 1.78 -6.69 -29.26
N VAL A 321 0.95 -6.97 -28.24
CA VAL A 321 0.57 -6.00 -27.20
C VAL A 321 1.74 -5.73 -26.25
N ILE A 322 2.58 -6.74 -26.00
CA ILE A 322 3.80 -6.56 -25.19
C ILE A 322 4.78 -5.65 -25.93
N THR A 323 5.02 -5.89 -27.22
CA THR A 323 5.89 -5.07 -28.06
C THR A 323 5.39 -3.63 -28.15
N ALA A 324 4.10 -3.43 -28.40
CA ALA A 324 3.46 -2.11 -28.41
C ALA A 324 3.64 -1.34 -27.09
N GLU A 325 3.45 -2.01 -25.94
CA GLU A 325 3.68 -1.36 -24.64
C GLU A 325 5.14 -1.05 -24.37
N LEU A 326 6.05 -1.92 -24.79
CA LEU A 326 7.49 -1.71 -24.65
C LEU A 326 7.92 -0.50 -25.48
N SER A 327 7.44 -0.38 -26.72
CA SER A 327 7.70 0.77 -27.58
C SER A 327 7.28 2.08 -26.92
N LEU A 328 6.02 2.16 -26.46
CA LEU A 328 5.50 3.33 -25.73
C LEU A 328 6.26 3.66 -24.44
N SER A 329 6.95 2.69 -23.84
CA SER A 329 7.68 2.89 -22.58
C SER A 329 8.95 3.73 -22.72
N HIS A 330 9.48 3.85 -23.94
CA HIS A 330 10.64 4.69 -24.26
C HIS A 330 10.30 6.19 -24.24
N PHE A 331 9.03 6.53 -24.49
CA PHE A 331 8.55 7.90 -24.55
C PHE A 331 8.02 8.38 -23.19
N LYS A 332 8.06 9.71 -22.98
CA LYS A 332 7.52 10.34 -21.78
C LYS A 332 6.22 11.08 -22.10
N PRO A 333 5.04 10.47 -21.85
CA PRO A 333 3.74 11.07 -22.18
C PRO A 333 3.36 12.27 -21.30
N SER A 334 4.26 12.74 -20.44
CA SER A 334 4.08 13.96 -19.63
C SER A 334 5.08 15.05 -20.00
N THR A 335 5.88 14.86 -21.04
CA THR A 335 6.75 15.90 -21.58
C THR A 335 5.93 17.15 -21.93
N VAL A 336 6.52 18.31 -21.70
CA VAL A 336 5.97 19.60 -22.15
C VAL A 336 6.74 20.16 -23.35
N ASN A 337 7.81 19.47 -23.79
CA ASN A 337 8.48 19.77 -25.04
C ASN A 337 7.59 19.32 -26.21
N LYS A 338 7.32 20.24 -27.13
CA LYS A 338 6.40 20.03 -28.25
C LYS A 338 6.85 18.89 -29.17
N ASP A 339 8.13 18.85 -29.52
CA ASP A 339 8.67 17.91 -30.50
C ASP A 339 8.68 16.49 -29.94
N ARG A 340 9.18 16.32 -28.71
CA ARG A 340 9.12 15.03 -27.99
C ARG A 340 7.70 14.53 -27.75
N PHE A 341 6.74 15.44 -27.59
CA PHE A 341 5.34 15.08 -27.47
C PHE A 341 4.75 14.63 -28.81
N ALA A 342 5.13 15.28 -29.91
CA ALA A 342 4.73 14.88 -31.26
C ALA A 342 5.25 13.49 -31.61
N GLU A 343 6.52 13.19 -31.32
CA GLU A 343 7.11 11.84 -31.45
C GLU A 343 6.28 10.80 -30.66
N TYR A 344 5.91 11.11 -29.42
CA TYR A 344 5.05 10.24 -28.61
C TYR A 344 3.67 10.02 -29.26
N LEU A 345 3.08 11.04 -29.90
CA LEU A 345 1.77 10.92 -30.55
C LEU A 345 1.84 10.05 -31.81
N GLN A 346 2.92 10.13 -32.58
CA GLN A 346 3.16 9.28 -33.76
C GLN A 346 3.23 7.81 -33.35
N GLU A 347 4.12 7.48 -32.40
CA GLU A 347 4.23 6.12 -31.86
C GLU A 347 2.90 5.63 -31.28
N ARG A 348 2.19 6.51 -30.55
CA ARG A 348 0.88 6.17 -29.98
C ARG A 348 -0.14 5.85 -31.08
N ALA A 349 -0.13 6.55 -32.20
CA ALA A 349 -1.02 6.27 -33.32
C ALA A 349 -0.71 4.91 -33.94
N GLU A 350 0.58 4.60 -34.16
CA GLU A 350 1.03 3.32 -34.72
C GLU A 350 0.60 2.11 -33.88
N VAL A 351 0.76 2.17 -32.55
CA VAL A 351 0.37 1.06 -31.68
C VAL A 351 -1.14 1.00 -31.37
N THR A 352 -1.90 2.05 -31.72
CA THR A 352 -3.32 2.18 -31.36
C THR A 352 -4.17 1.00 -31.83
N PRO A 353 -4.07 0.50 -33.08
CA PRO A 353 -4.88 -0.63 -33.55
C PRO A 353 -4.69 -1.89 -32.69
N ALA A 354 -3.45 -2.30 -32.46
CA ALA A 354 -3.13 -3.48 -31.64
C ALA A 354 -3.59 -3.31 -30.18
N MET A 355 -3.37 -2.13 -29.59
CA MET A 355 -3.79 -1.84 -28.22
C MET A 355 -5.32 -1.79 -28.10
N LYS A 356 -6.03 -1.18 -29.04
CA LYS A 356 -7.50 -1.15 -29.09
C LYS A 356 -8.06 -2.56 -29.21
N ALA A 357 -7.54 -3.38 -30.12
CA ALA A 357 -7.97 -4.77 -30.30
C ALA A 357 -7.83 -5.63 -29.04
N TYR A 358 -6.91 -5.29 -28.13
CA TYR A 358 -6.77 -5.98 -26.85
C TYR A 358 -7.61 -5.37 -25.71
N TYR A 359 -7.60 -4.03 -25.57
CA TYR A 359 -8.23 -3.35 -24.42
C TYR A 359 -9.73 -3.11 -24.59
N LEU A 360 -10.23 -3.00 -25.82
CA LEU A 360 -11.65 -2.82 -26.12
C LEU A 360 -12.40 -4.14 -26.30
N LYS A 361 -11.71 -5.27 -26.46
CA LYS A 361 -12.35 -6.55 -26.75
C LYS A 361 -13.28 -6.99 -25.61
N GLU A 362 -14.57 -7.11 -25.93
CA GLU A 362 -15.63 -7.53 -25.00
C GLU A 362 -15.98 -9.01 -25.18
N ASP A 363 -15.89 -9.51 -26.42
CA ASP A 363 -16.29 -10.85 -26.82
C ASP A 363 -15.13 -11.82 -27.12
N ARG A 364 -15.44 -13.12 -27.05
CA ARG A 364 -14.56 -14.17 -27.56
C ARG A 364 -14.82 -14.29 -29.06
N PRO A 365 -13.79 -14.26 -29.92
CA PRO A 365 -13.93 -14.69 -31.31
C PRO A 365 -14.54 -16.09 -31.34
N VAL A 366 -15.41 -16.37 -32.31
CA VAL A 366 -16.09 -17.67 -32.47
C VAL A 366 -15.07 -18.82 -32.52
N GLU A 367 -13.92 -18.61 -33.15
CA GLU A 367 -12.81 -19.57 -33.25
C GLU A 367 -12.14 -19.90 -31.89
N ASP A 368 -12.03 -18.91 -31.00
CA ASP A 368 -11.41 -19.03 -29.67
C ASP A 368 -12.36 -19.63 -28.62
N GLN A 369 -13.61 -19.92 -28.98
CA GLN A 369 -14.56 -20.58 -28.07
C GLN A 369 -14.21 -22.06 -27.85
N ARG A 370 -13.65 -22.74 -28.86
CA ARG A 370 -13.30 -24.18 -28.80
C ARG A 370 -12.06 -24.47 -27.94
N THR A 371 -11.09 -23.55 -27.88
CA THR A 371 -9.85 -23.73 -27.10
C THR A 371 -9.94 -23.24 -25.66
N GLY A 372 -11.04 -22.57 -25.27
CA GLY A 372 -11.30 -22.15 -23.89
C GLY A 372 -10.28 -21.18 -23.27
N SER A 373 -9.28 -20.73 -24.03
CA SER A 373 -8.05 -20.12 -23.50
C SER A 373 -8.13 -18.61 -23.33
N PHE A 374 -8.91 -17.90 -24.16
CA PHE A 374 -8.92 -16.43 -24.16
C PHE A 374 -10.04 -15.82 -23.32
N LEU A 375 -9.69 -15.21 -22.18
CA LEU A 375 -10.59 -14.36 -21.38
C LEU A 375 -10.39 -12.88 -21.74
N PRO A 376 -11.43 -12.15 -22.20
CA PRO A 376 -11.33 -10.74 -22.52
C PRO A 376 -10.82 -9.89 -21.33
N PHE A 377 -9.92 -8.94 -21.61
CA PHE A 377 -9.31 -8.08 -20.59
C PHE A 377 -10.36 -7.38 -19.70
N ARG A 378 -11.46 -6.93 -20.31
CA ARG A 378 -12.55 -6.22 -19.63
C ARG A 378 -13.31 -7.12 -18.65
N LYS A 379 -13.55 -8.40 -19.00
CA LYS A 379 -14.18 -9.39 -18.09
C LYS A 379 -13.30 -9.70 -16.88
N ILE A 380 -11.97 -9.79 -17.06
CA ILE A 380 -11.03 -9.94 -15.95
C ILE A 380 -11.04 -8.70 -15.05
N LYS A 381 -11.10 -7.49 -15.64
CA LYS A 381 -11.18 -6.23 -14.90
C LYS A 381 -12.46 -6.12 -14.09
N LEU A 382 -13.61 -6.50 -14.65
CA LEU A 382 -14.90 -6.56 -13.97
C LEU A 382 -14.85 -7.53 -12.78
N SER A 383 -14.33 -8.74 -12.99
CA SER A 383 -14.16 -9.73 -11.91
C SER A 383 -13.25 -9.22 -10.79
N SER A 384 -12.18 -8.51 -11.14
CA SER A 384 -11.29 -7.86 -10.17
C SER A 384 -12.00 -6.77 -9.37
N PHE A 385 -12.90 -6.01 -9.99
CA PHE A 385 -13.69 -4.98 -9.33
C PHE A 385 -14.72 -5.57 -8.37
N ILE A 386 -15.46 -6.60 -8.79
CA ILE A 386 -16.44 -7.31 -7.96
C ILE A 386 -15.75 -7.93 -6.74
N ASN A 387 -14.63 -8.63 -6.94
CA ASN A 387 -13.89 -9.24 -5.83
C ASN A 387 -13.30 -8.17 -4.89
N GLN A 388 -12.91 -7.01 -5.41
CA GLN A 388 -12.46 -5.89 -4.58
C GLN A 388 -13.59 -5.36 -3.69
N GLN A 389 -14.79 -5.15 -4.24
CA GLN A 389 -15.95 -4.73 -3.44
C GLN A 389 -16.32 -5.76 -2.37
N GLN A 390 -16.37 -7.05 -2.74
CA GLN A 390 -16.66 -8.11 -1.78
C GLN A 390 -15.58 -8.19 -0.70
N ALA A 391 -14.30 -8.07 -1.07
CA ALA A 391 -13.20 -8.08 -0.12
C ALA A 391 -13.23 -6.85 0.82
N ASP A 392 -13.66 -5.68 0.35
CA ASP A 392 -13.77 -4.48 1.18
C ASP A 392 -14.95 -4.58 2.19
N LYS A 393 -16.02 -5.32 1.87
CA LYS A 393 -17.15 -5.59 2.78
C LYS A 393 -16.87 -6.63 3.86
N ARG A 394 -16.01 -7.62 3.58
CA ARG A 394 -15.71 -8.72 4.51
C ARG A 394 -15.11 -8.25 5.86
N PRO A 395 -14.16 -7.31 5.90
CA PRO A 395 -13.64 -6.75 7.15
C PRO A 395 -14.74 -6.15 8.01
N ALA A 396 -15.65 -5.36 7.42
CA ALA A 396 -16.76 -4.75 8.14
C ALA A 396 -17.67 -5.81 8.78
N LYS A 397 -18.04 -6.85 8.03
CA LYS A 397 -18.82 -7.98 8.55
C LYS A 397 -18.10 -8.67 9.73
N LYS A 398 -16.82 -8.98 9.57
CA LYS A 398 -16.02 -9.64 10.62
C LYS A 398 -15.80 -8.77 11.86
N LEU A 399 -15.73 -7.45 11.69
CA LEU A 399 -15.66 -6.52 12.81
C LEU A 399 -16.96 -6.53 13.61
N ARG A 400 -18.13 -6.52 12.94
CA ARG A 400 -19.44 -6.65 13.59
C ARG A 400 -19.57 -7.98 14.33
N GLU A 401 -19.20 -9.09 13.68
CA GLU A 401 -19.21 -10.43 14.29
C GLU A 401 -18.34 -10.52 15.55
N LYS A 402 -17.21 -9.80 15.59
CA LYS A 402 -16.24 -9.88 16.71
C LYS A 402 -16.47 -8.87 17.82
N PHE A 403 -16.95 -7.68 17.51
CA PHE A 403 -16.98 -6.55 18.43
C PHE A 403 -18.38 -5.97 18.63
N GLY A 404 -19.41 -6.51 17.97
CA GLY A 404 -20.77 -6.00 18.05
C GLY A 404 -21.11 -4.97 16.97
N ASN A 405 -22.40 -4.71 16.80
CA ASN A 405 -22.92 -3.76 15.82
C ASN A 405 -22.76 -2.29 16.24
N ASP A 406 -22.60 -2.05 17.54
CA ASP A 406 -22.44 -0.76 18.20
C ASP A 406 -20.97 -0.38 18.45
N ALA A 407 -20.03 -1.18 17.94
CA ALA A 407 -18.59 -0.95 18.10
C ALA A 407 -18.16 0.41 17.52
N ILE A 408 -17.40 1.17 18.32
CA ILE A 408 -16.83 2.46 17.95
C ILE A 408 -15.37 2.26 17.55
N LEU A 409 -15.00 2.66 16.33
CA LEU A 409 -13.66 2.43 15.78
C LEU A 409 -12.77 3.65 15.98
N ILE A 410 -11.71 3.51 16.76
CA ILE A 410 -10.73 4.57 17.00
C ILE A 410 -9.47 4.26 16.19
N VAL A 411 -9.12 5.13 15.25
CA VAL A 411 -7.99 4.92 14.32
C VAL A 411 -6.96 6.02 14.51
N GLY A 412 -5.68 5.65 14.57
CA GLY A 412 -4.60 6.65 14.56
C GLY A 412 -4.61 7.52 13.29
N ASN A 413 -4.37 8.82 13.45
CA ASN A 413 -4.22 9.77 12.33
C ASN A 413 -2.89 9.61 11.56
N TRP A 414 -1.97 8.76 12.03
CA TRP A 414 -0.65 8.55 11.41
C TRP A 414 -0.76 7.95 10.00
N LEU A 415 -0.03 8.56 9.06
CA LEU A 415 0.05 8.13 7.67
C LEU A 415 1.51 7.88 7.28
N ALA A 416 1.82 6.69 6.76
CA ALA A 416 3.13 6.41 6.17
C ALA A 416 3.12 6.61 4.66
N GLY A 417 4.26 7.02 4.10
CA GLY A 417 4.48 6.99 2.66
C GLY A 417 4.44 5.57 2.09
N ASN A 418 4.09 5.44 0.81
CA ASN A 418 4.13 4.18 0.08
C ASN A 418 5.58 3.68 -0.04
N VAL A 419 5.81 2.41 0.30
CA VAL A 419 7.12 1.77 0.17
C VAL A 419 7.06 0.71 -0.91
N LYS A 420 8.10 0.66 -1.74
CA LYS A 420 8.22 -0.30 -2.84
C LYS A 420 8.02 -1.73 -2.31
N TYR A 421 7.23 -2.52 -3.03
CA TYR A 421 6.88 -3.92 -2.70
C TYR A 421 6.01 -4.14 -1.46
N HIS A 422 5.50 -3.09 -0.82
CA HIS A 422 4.50 -3.19 0.23
C HIS A 422 3.15 -2.67 -0.24
N GLU A 423 2.07 -3.27 0.28
CA GLU A 423 0.72 -2.72 0.12
C GLU A 423 0.69 -1.31 0.72
N SER A 424 0.05 -0.37 0.03
CA SER A 424 -0.19 0.97 0.57
C SER A 424 -1.00 0.87 1.86
N ILE A 425 -0.59 1.58 2.91
CA ILE A 425 -1.40 1.69 4.12
C ILE A 425 -2.65 2.48 3.76
N ARG A 426 -3.80 1.80 3.70
CA ARG A 426 -5.08 2.42 3.37
C ARG A 426 -5.61 3.14 4.61
N GLY A 427 -5.03 4.28 5.00
CA GLY A 427 -5.57 5.09 6.09
C GLY A 427 -6.94 5.64 5.73
N VAL A 428 -6.97 6.71 4.92
CA VAL A 428 -8.21 7.38 4.48
C VAL A 428 -9.16 6.42 3.77
N GLY A 429 -8.64 5.60 2.85
CA GLY A 429 -9.46 4.69 2.06
C GLY A 429 -10.19 3.64 2.90
N MET A 430 -9.54 3.09 3.94
CA MET A 430 -10.17 2.11 4.82
C MET A 430 -11.20 2.76 5.73
N ARG A 431 -10.91 3.97 6.26
CA ARG A 431 -11.89 4.72 7.06
C ARG A 431 -13.16 5.01 6.27
N ARG A 432 -13.04 5.43 5.01
CA ARG A 432 -14.20 5.63 4.13
C ARG A 432 -14.97 4.35 3.86
N ILE A 433 -14.30 3.21 3.73
CA ILE A 433 -14.97 1.92 3.55
C ILE A 433 -15.76 1.56 4.81
N LEU A 434 -15.15 1.64 5.99
CA LEU A 434 -15.81 1.29 7.25
C LEU A 434 -16.93 2.28 7.63
N GLY A 435 -16.73 3.58 7.40
CA GLY A 435 -17.77 4.59 7.58
C GLY A 435 -18.98 4.37 6.67
N LYS A 436 -18.78 3.95 5.41
CA LYS A 436 -19.88 3.56 4.50
C LYS A 436 -20.66 2.34 4.98
N GLU A 437 -20.00 1.44 5.70
CA GLU A 437 -20.65 0.27 6.32
C GLU A 437 -21.31 0.63 7.67
N GLY A 438 -21.36 1.91 8.03
CA GLY A 438 -22.12 2.43 9.18
C GLY A 438 -21.38 2.42 10.52
N PHE A 439 -20.07 2.25 10.54
CA PHE A 439 -19.30 2.35 11.79
C PHE A 439 -19.12 3.81 12.22
N ARG A 440 -19.30 4.09 13.51
CA ARG A 440 -18.87 5.36 14.12
C ARG A 440 -17.35 5.35 14.26
N MET A 441 -16.69 6.38 13.75
CA MET A 441 -15.22 6.42 13.65
C MET A 441 -14.64 7.71 14.22
N TYR A 442 -13.59 7.58 15.02
CA TYR A 442 -12.83 8.69 15.56
C TYR A 442 -11.34 8.58 15.25
N LEU A 443 -10.67 9.73 15.17
CA LEU A 443 -9.23 9.82 15.00
C LEU A 443 -8.54 10.03 16.35
N LEU A 444 -7.49 9.26 16.58
CA LEU A 444 -6.57 9.52 17.68
C LEU A 444 -5.36 10.27 17.13
N ASP A 445 -5.01 11.41 17.72
CA ASP A 445 -3.75 12.06 17.38
C ASP A 445 -2.57 11.22 17.91
N LYS A 446 -1.79 10.66 17.00
CA LYS A 446 -0.58 9.90 17.31
C LYS A 446 0.68 10.78 17.23
N PHE A 447 0.54 12.10 17.11
CA PHE A 447 1.68 12.99 17.09
C PHE A 447 2.50 12.82 18.39
N ARG A 448 3.78 12.46 18.23
CA ARG A 448 4.74 12.16 19.32
C ARG A 448 4.46 10.95 20.21
N THR A 449 3.43 10.14 19.97
CA THR A 449 3.20 8.92 20.78
C THR A 449 4.32 7.88 20.67
N SER A 450 5.12 7.93 19.60
CA SER A 450 6.32 7.09 19.42
C SER A 450 7.63 7.77 19.83
N SER A 451 7.53 8.93 20.47
CA SER A 451 8.66 9.83 20.79
C SER A 451 8.64 10.31 22.24
N LEU A 452 7.66 9.88 23.03
CA LEU A 452 7.51 10.21 24.44
C LEU A 452 7.21 8.92 25.21
N PHE A 453 7.92 8.70 26.32
CA PHE A 453 7.55 7.62 27.24
C PHE A 453 6.32 8.06 28.05
N PRO A 454 5.26 7.23 28.19
CA PRO A 454 4.01 7.66 28.82
C PRO A 454 4.16 8.15 30.27
N SER A 455 5.07 7.56 31.05
CA SER A 455 5.23 7.91 32.48
C SER A 455 6.23 9.03 32.74
N CYS A 456 7.38 9.06 32.05
CA CYS A 456 8.41 10.08 32.29
C CYS A 456 8.43 11.22 31.27
N GLN A 457 7.57 11.18 30.25
CA GLN A 457 7.51 12.15 29.14
C GLN A 457 8.87 12.41 28.45
N ASN A 458 9.84 11.51 28.65
CA ASN A 458 11.19 11.67 28.14
C ASN A 458 11.21 11.42 26.62
N ARG A 459 12.02 12.20 25.90
CA ARG A 459 12.13 12.19 24.44
C ARG A 459 13.18 11.21 23.90
N GLU A 460 14.06 10.73 24.77
CA GLU A 460 15.11 9.76 24.42
C GLU A 460 14.60 8.33 24.55
N LEU A 461 14.06 7.81 23.45
CA LEU A 461 13.55 6.45 23.38
C LEU A 461 14.40 5.56 22.47
N GLU A 462 14.82 4.41 23.00
CA GLU A 462 15.48 3.37 22.22
C GLU A 462 14.45 2.54 21.43
N LYS A 463 14.59 2.56 20.11
CA LYS A 463 13.72 1.84 19.15
C LYS A 463 14.21 0.45 18.81
N PHE A 464 15.50 0.21 18.98
CA PHE A 464 16.16 -1.00 18.54
C PHE A 464 16.78 -1.70 19.73
N LYS A 465 16.52 -3.00 19.84
CA LYS A 465 17.26 -3.89 20.72
C LYS A 465 18.29 -4.62 19.87
N LYS A 466 19.55 -4.62 20.33
CA LYS A 466 20.57 -5.53 19.81
C LYS A 466 20.22 -6.94 20.25
N VAL A 467 19.96 -7.82 19.27
CA VAL A 467 19.66 -9.24 19.52
C VAL A 467 20.61 -10.08 18.69
N GLN A 468 21.04 -11.22 19.21
CA GLN A 468 21.79 -12.19 18.41
C GLN A 468 21.03 -12.47 17.11
N ASN A 469 21.74 -12.47 15.98
CA ASN A 469 21.10 -12.52 14.68
C ASN A 469 20.18 -13.75 14.56
N PRO A 470 18.87 -13.57 14.31
CA PRO A 470 17.90 -14.66 14.31
C PRO A 470 18.08 -15.62 13.13
N ARG A 471 18.99 -15.30 12.19
CA ARG A 471 19.38 -16.15 11.06
C ARG A 471 20.76 -16.74 11.36
N PRO A 472 20.84 -18.01 11.82
CA PRO A 472 22.11 -18.62 12.24
C PRO A 472 23.21 -18.53 11.19
N TYR A 473 22.88 -18.74 9.92
CA TYR A 473 23.81 -18.65 8.78
C TYR A 473 24.33 -17.23 8.49
N GLN A 474 23.79 -16.19 9.13
CA GLN A 474 24.30 -14.81 9.02
C GLN A 474 25.09 -14.38 10.25
N ARG A 475 25.21 -15.22 11.30
CA ARG A 475 25.88 -14.86 12.55
C ARG A 475 27.39 -14.71 12.42
N GLU A 476 28.01 -15.51 11.57
CA GLU A 476 29.45 -15.43 11.29
C GLU A 476 29.84 -14.06 10.73
N LYS A 477 29.00 -13.50 9.83
CA LYS A 477 29.23 -12.18 9.22
C LYS A 477 28.58 -11.02 9.99
N TYR A 478 27.46 -11.28 10.66
CA TYR A 478 26.65 -10.30 11.39
C TYR A 478 26.12 -10.95 12.67
N PRO A 479 26.93 -11.03 13.74
CA PRO A 479 26.59 -11.77 14.96
C PRO A 479 25.42 -11.14 15.72
N ILE A 480 25.34 -9.81 15.69
CA ILE A 480 24.31 -9.01 16.34
C ILE A 480 23.48 -8.32 15.24
N ALA A 481 22.16 -8.35 15.38
CA ALA A 481 21.23 -7.66 14.51
C ALA A 481 20.34 -6.72 15.32
N ASP A 482 20.16 -5.51 14.82
CA ASP A 482 19.19 -4.57 15.37
C ASP A 482 17.78 -5.03 15.05
N ARG A 483 16.98 -5.21 16.10
CA ARG A 483 15.56 -5.57 16.00
C ARG A 483 14.72 -4.46 16.58
N HIS A 484 13.67 -4.04 15.85
CA HIS A 484 12.65 -3.19 16.46
C HIS A 484 12.06 -3.87 17.70
N SER A 485 12.19 -3.20 18.84
CA SER A 485 11.58 -3.59 20.12
C SER A 485 10.49 -2.57 20.50
N LEU A 486 9.75 -2.86 21.58
CA LEU A 486 9.01 -1.83 22.29
C LEU A 486 9.97 -0.69 22.68
N LEU A 487 9.47 0.54 22.64
CA LEU A 487 10.22 1.75 23.00
C LEU A 487 10.64 1.68 24.47
N ARG A 488 11.90 1.99 24.76
CA ARG A 488 12.47 1.96 26.12
C ARG A 488 13.02 3.35 26.46
N SER A 489 12.89 3.76 27.71
CA SER A 489 13.53 4.98 28.21
C SER A 489 14.95 4.67 28.67
N ASN A 490 15.88 5.60 28.46
CA ASN A 490 17.24 5.51 29.00
C ASN A 490 17.31 5.87 30.50
N LEU A 491 16.28 6.56 31.02
CA LEU A 491 16.22 7.04 32.40
C LEU A 491 15.48 6.07 33.34
N ILE A 492 14.71 5.15 32.77
CA ILE A 492 14.01 4.10 33.52
C ILE A 492 14.63 2.79 33.07
N THR A 493 15.67 2.36 33.76
CA THR A 493 15.94 0.92 33.86
C THR A 493 14.68 0.31 34.47
N PRO A 494 13.99 -0.62 33.78
CA PRO A 494 13.05 -1.45 34.51
C PRO A 494 13.88 -2.11 35.61
N SER A 495 13.53 -1.88 36.87
CA SER A 495 13.96 -2.70 38.01
C SER A 495 13.36 -4.09 37.84
N PHE A 496 13.86 -4.80 36.84
CA PHE A 496 13.92 -6.24 36.80
C PHE A 496 15.42 -6.53 36.75
N GLU A 497 16.05 -6.33 37.90
CA GLU A 497 17.19 -7.15 38.27
C GLU A 497 16.74 -8.60 38.10
N LEU A 498 17.17 -9.20 37.00
CA LEU A 498 17.22 -10.64 36.91
C LEU A 498 18.24 -11.04 37.97
N ASN A 499 17.74 -11.51 39.11
CA ASN A 499 18.50 -12.29 40.09
C ASN A 499 19.24 -13.39 39.33
N ASN A 500 20.49 -13.09 38.96
CA ASN A 500 21.49 -14.06 38.53
C ASN A 500 22.12 -14.69 39.78
N MET A 501 21.27 -15.13 40.71
CA MET A 501 21.61 -16.02 41.81
C MET A 501 20.33 -16.76 42.13
N ALA A 502 20.07 -17.81 41.37
CA ALA A 502 19.11 -18.83 41.76
C ALA A 502 19.80 -20.16 41.49
N ASP A 503 20.04 -20.88 42.57
CA ASP A 503 20.42 -22.28 42.62
C ASP A 503 19.77 -23.10 41.51
N ALA A 504 20.46 -24.18 41.12
CA ALA A 504 20.08 -25.16 40.11
C ALA A 504 18.58 -25.56 40.15
N SER A 505 17.73 -24.71 39.58
CA SER A 505 16.31 -24.95 39.46
C SER A 505 16.11 -25.97 38.37
N SER A 506 15.63 -27.15 38.77
CA SER A 506 15.57 -28.34 37.95
C SER A 506 14.60 -28.18 36.77
N VAL A 507 15.15 -27.98 35.57
CA VAL A 507 14.36 -28.06 34.33
C VAL A 507 13.78 -29.46 34.21
N THR A 508 12.46 -29.57 34.35
CA THR A 508 11.74 -30.84 34.29
C THR A 508 11.12 -31.04 32.91
N ILE A 509 11.32 -32.21 32.33
CA ILE A 509 10.77 -32.57 31.02
C ILE A 509 9.67 -33.61 31.22
N ARG A 510 8.48 -33.36 30.68
CA ARG A 510 7.37 -34.32 30.63
C ARG A 510 7.05 -34.65 29.18
N THR A 511 6.84 -35.92 28.87
CA THR A 511 6.45 -36.39 27.54
C THR A 511 4.97 -36.77 27.53
N ARG A 512 4.26 -36.43 26.46
CA ARG A 512 2.84 -36.74 26.27
C ARG A 512 2.62 -37.25 24.84
N LYS A 513 1.55 -38.02 24.63
CA LYS A 513 1.16 -38.56 23.31
C LYS A 513 2.33 -39.27 22.61
N PHE A 514 2.93 -40.23 23.31
CA PHE A 514 4.03 -41.04 22.78
C PHE A 514 3.49 -42.06 21.77
N LEU A 515 4.14 -42.15 20.61
CA LEU A 515 3.80 -43.07 19.54
C LEU A 515 5.07 -43.71 18.96
N THR A 516 5.12 -45.03 18.92
CA THR A 516 6.18 -45.78 18.22
C THR A 516 5.76 -45.99 16.76
N ASN A 517 6.47 -45.36 15.82
CA ASN A 517 6.21 -45.49 14.39
C ASN A 517 7.28 -46.36 13.73
N ARG A 518 6.95 -47.63 13.50
CA ARG A 518 7.85 -48.61 12.87
C ARG A 518 8.12 -48.34 11.39
N LEU A 519 7.15 -47.77 10.66
CA LEU A 519 7.29 -47.44 9.24
C LEU A 519 8.40 -46.42 8.97
N LEU A 520 8.62 -45.49 9.90
CA LEU A 520 9.62 -44.44 9.82
C LEU A 520 10.79 -44.66 10.79
N GLN A 521 10.90 -45.84 11.40
CA GLN A 521 11.96 -46.22 12.34
C GLN A 521 12.19 -45.16 13.43
N ARG A 522 11.09 -44.66 14.03
CA ARG A 522 11.16 -43.57 15.01
C ARG A 522 10.06 -43.60 16.06
N LYS A 523 10.39 -43.10 17.25
CA LYS A 523 9.45 -42.76 18.32
C LYS A 523 9.12 -41.27 18.23
N GLN A 524 7.84 -40.91 18.32
CA GLN A 524 7.36 -39.53 18.22
C GLN A 524 6.60 -39.15 19.47
N MET A 525 6.83 -37.95 19.99
CA MET A 525 6.20 -37.50 21.22
C MET A 525 6.04 -35.98 21.28
N VAL A 526 5.10 -35.53 22.10
CA VAL A 526 4.98 -34.13 22.52
C VAL A 526 5.81 -33.95 23.78
N VAL A 527 6.60 -32.87 23.83
CA VAL A 527 7.49 -32.55 24.95
C VAL A 527 7.02 -31.26 25.61
N ASP A 528 6.68 -31.36 26.89
CA ASP A 528 6.42 -30.24 27.79
C ASP A 528 7.68 -30.01 28.63
N VAL A 529 8.27 -28.82 28.51
CA VAL A 529 9.43 -28.39 29.30
C VAL A 529 8.96 -27.40 30.35
N ILE A 530 9.20 -27.70 31.63
CA ILE A 530 8.86 -26.86 32.77
C ILE A 530 10.17 -26.26 33.30
N HIS A 531 10.28 -24.94 33.24
CA HIS A 531 11.48 -24.15 33.58
C HIS A 531 11.07 -22.88 34.35
N PRO A 532 10.57 -23.00 35.60
CA PRO A 532 10.10 -21.85 36.36
C PRO A 532 11.27 -20.90 36.66
N GLY A 533 11.06 -19.60 36.49
CA GLY A 533 12.09 -18.58 36.74
C GLY A 533 13.26 -18.54 35.74
N LEU A 534 13.39 -19.53 34.85
CA LEU A 534 14.47 -19.61 33.87
C LEU A 534 14.04 -19.12 32.47
N ALA A 535 15.03 -18.72 31.68
CA ALA A 535 14.84 -18.45 30.27
C ALA A 535 14.59 -19.76 29.49
N ASN A 536 14.16 -19.62 28.23
CA ASN A 536 13.92 -20.78 27.36
C ASN A 536 15.18 -21.66 27.21
N VAL A 537 15.05 -22.94 27.56
CA VAL A 537 16.09 -23.97 27.42
C VAL A 537 16.51 -24.11 25.95
N SER A 538 17.82 -24.22 25.71
CA SER A 538 18.36 -24.39 24.36
C SER A 538 17.95 -25.75 23.77
N LYS A 539 17.81 -25.84 22.45
CA LYS A 539 17.39 -27.10 21.80
C LYS A 539 18.44 -28.20 21.94
N ASP A 540 19.71 -27.85 22.03
CA ASP A 540 20.79 -28.82 22.18
C ASP A 540 20.83 -29.41 23.60
N GLU A 541 20.56 -28.61 24.64
CA GLU A 541 20.34 -29.10 26.00
C GLU A 541 19.11 -30.00 26.09
N LEU A 542 18.01 -29.64 25.43
CA LEU A 542 16.80 -30.48 25.38
C LEU A 542 17.06 -31.82 24.70
N ARG A 543 17.86 -31.85 23.63
CA ARG A 543 18.28 -33.11 22.98
C ARG A 543 19.07 -33.98 23.94
N ALA A 544 20.05 -33.42 24.65
CA ALA A 544 20.85 -34.17 25.61
C ALA A 544 19.99 -34.75 26.76
N LYS A 545 19.04 -33.97 27.28
CA LYS A 545 18.14 -34.44 28.36
C LYS A 545 17.17 -35.52 27.89
N ILE A 546 16.60 -35.39 26.69
CA ILE A 546 15.70 -36.41 26.11
C ILE A 546 16.49 -37.68 25.76
N ALA A 547 17.70 -37.54 25.22
CA ALA A 547 18.62 -38.64 24.95
C ALA A 547 18.91 -39.43 26.24
N LYS A 548 19.24 -38.74 27.34
CA LYS A 548 19.44 -39.36 28.65
C LYS A 548 18.19 -40.07 29.17
N MET A 549 17.02 -39.45 29.05
CA MET A 549 15.74 -39.99 29.55
C MET A 549 15.31 -41.28 28.83
N TYR A 550 15.59 -41.39 27.53
CA TYR A 550 15.22 -42.57 26.72
C TYR A 550 16.39 -43.50 26.40
N LYS A 551 17.56 -43.30 27.03
CA LYS A 551 18.79 -44.06 26.79
C LYS A 551 19.12 -44.16 25.30
N ALA A 552 19.06 -43.02 24.61
CA ALA A 552 19.38 -42.88 23.19
C ALA A 552 20.55 -41.92 23.00
N GLU A 553 21.19 -41.96 21.84
CA GLU A 553 22.26 -41.00 21.51
C GLU A 553 21.71 -39.61 21.17
N LYS A 554 22.45 -38.56 21.51
CA LYS A 554 22.05 -37.16 21.20
C LYS A 554 21.84 -36.94 19.70
N GLU A 555 22.60 -37.66 18.86
CA GLU A 555 22.59 -37.50 17.42
C GLU A 555 21.28 -37.96 16.76
N VAL A 556 20.67 -39.04 17.28
CA VAL A 556 19.42 -39.62 16.77
C VAL A 556 18.15 -38.90 17.26
N VAL A 557 18.29 -37.92 18.16
CA VAL A 557 17.17 -37.14 18.71
C VAL A 557 16.98 -35.83 17.94
N SER A 558 15.80 -35.63 17.36
CA SER A 558 15.38 -34.37 16.73
C SER A 558 14.27 -33.70 17.51
N VAL A 559 14.45 -32.41 17.84
CA VAL A 559 13.48 -31.60 18.58
C VAL A 559 13.05 -30.36 17.78
N PHE A 560 11.75 -30.11 17.63
CA PHE A 560 11.23 -29.00 16.82
C PHE A 560 9.89 -28.44 17.33
N GLY A 561 9.50 -27.28 16.78
CA GLY A 561 8.16 -26.73 17.00
C GLY A 561 7.86 -26.15 18.39
N PHE A 562 8.89 -25.86 19.20
CA PHE A 562 8.70 -25.31 20.55
C PHE A 562 8.01 -23.95 20.55
N LYS A 563 7.01 -23.81 21.42
CA LYS A 563 6.28 -22.58 21.73
C LYS A 563 6.23 -22.41 23.24
N THR A 564 6.73 -21.28 23.73
CA THR A 564 6.64 -20.90 25.14
C THR A 564 5.23 -20.40 25.42
N HIS A 565 4.65 -20.82 26.55
CA HIS A 565 3.39 -20.27 27.05
C HIS A 565 3.58 -18.79 27.41
N PHE A 566 2.51 -18.02 27.22
CA PHE A 566 2.50 -16.63 27.64
C PHE A 566 2.63 -16.58 29.17
N GLY A 567 3.55 -15.76 29.70
CA GLY A 567 3.92 -15.76 31.12
C GLY A 567 5.21 -16.52 31.46
N GLY A 568 5.79 -17.28 30.52
CA GLY A 568 7.03 -18.03 30.76
C GLY A 568 6.81 -19.34 31.52
N GLY A 569 7.89 -19.96 32.03
CA GLY A 569 7.83 -21.15 32.89
C GLY A 569 7.48 -22.48 32.22
N LYS A 570 6.77 -22.48 31.08
CA LYS A 570 6.41 -23.69 30.34
C LYS A 570 6.58 -23.53 28.84
N THR A 571 7.20 -24.51 28.18
CA THR A 571 7.34 -24.57 26.71
C THR A 571 6.89 -25.92 26.19
N THR A 572 6.03 -25.93 25.17
CA THR A 572 5.57 -27.16 24.51
C THR A 572 6.19 -27.30 23.13
N GLY A 573 6.69 -28.48 22.77
CA GLY A 573 7.26 -28.79 21.47
C GLY A 573 7.09 -30.26 21.09
N PHE A 574 7.80 -30.70 20.06
CA PHE A 574 7.78 -32.07 19.57
C PHE A 574 9.20 -32.64 19.58
N ALA A 575 9.32 -33.94 19.86
CA ALA A 575 10.55 -34.70 19.73
C ALA A 575 10.34 -35.98 18.92
N LEU A 576 11.37 -36.33 18.15
CA LEU A 576 11.51 -37.57 17.40
C LEU A 576 12.80 -38.24 17.84
N ILE A 577 12.74 -39.54 18.11
CA ILE A 577 13.91 -40.37 18.40
C ILE A 577 13.95 -41.43 17.32
N TYR A 578 14.99 -41.43 16.50
CA TYR A 578 15.20 -42.42 15.44
C TYR A 578 15.94 -43.64 15.99
N ASP A 579 15.72 -44.81 15.38
CA ASP A 579 16.40 -46.04 15.79
C ASP A 579 17.89 -46.01 15.38
N ASN A 580 18.23 -45.37 14.25
CA ASN A 580 19.61 -45.19 13.78
C ASN A 580 19.81 -43.81 13.10
N LEU A 581 21.08 -43.43 12.91
CA LEU A 581 21.45 -42.16 12.26
C LEU A 581 21.05 -42.11 10.77
N GLU A 582 21.02 -43.27 10.11
CA GLU A 582 20.63 -43.41 8.71
C GLU A 582 19.15 -43.09 8.49
N ALA A 583 18.26 -43.59 9.35
CA ALA A 583 16.83 -43.28 9.33
C ALA A 583 16.60 -41.78 9.56
N LEU A 584 17.36 -41.16 10.46
CA LEU A 584 17.28 -39.72 10.67
C LEU A 584 17.65 -38.94 9.40
N LYS A 585 18.75 -39.28 8.73
CA LYS A 585 19.17 -38.61 7.48
C LYS A 585 18.18 -38.85 6.33
N LYS A 586 17.55 -40.04 6.28
CA LYS A 586 16.59 -40.43 5.24
C LYS A 586 15.24 -39.76 5.39
N PHE A 587 14.66 -39.79 6.59
CA PHE A 587 13.27 -39.37 6.82
C PHE A 587 13.13 -37.91 7.26
N GLU A 588 14.17 -37.30 7.82
CA GLU A 588 14.05 -35.95 8.36
C GLU A 588 14.15 -34.87 7.26
N PRO A 589 13.27 -33.85 7.26
CA PRO A 589 13.30 -32.81 6.25
C PRO A 589 14.67 -32.12 6.17
N ARG A 590 15.19 -31.92 4.95
CA ARG A 590 16.51 -31.31 4.68
C ARG A 590 16.77 -30.01 5.45
N TYR A 591 15.77 -29.15 5.63
CA TYR A 591 15.94 -27.88 6.37
C TYR A 591 16.21 -28.09 7.88
N ARG A 592 15.84 -29.24 8.45
CA ARG A 592 16.15 -29.61 9.83
C ARG A 592 17.54 -30.25 9.93
N LEU A 593 17.92 -31.08 8.96
CA LEU A 593 19.29 -31.61 8.85
C LEU A 593 20.32 -30.47 8.79
N VAL A 594 20.07 -29.43 7.98
CA VAL A 594 20.91 -28.23 7.90
C VAL A 594 21.00 -27.50 9.26
N ARG A 595 19.95 -27.52 10.09
CA ARG A 595 19.99 -26.89 11.43
C ARG A 595 20.82 -27.69 12.43
N TYR A 596 21.01 -28.98 12.22
CA TYR A 596 21.84 -29.85 13.05
C TYR A 596 23.25 -30.06 12.46
N GLY A 597 23.59 -29.39 11.36
CA GLY A 597 24.90 -29.55 10.70
C GLY A 597 25.05 -30.82 9.87
N LEU A 598 24.01 -31.65 9.73
CA LEU A 598 24.07 -32.94 9.02
C LEU A 598 23.88 -32.84 7.50
N ALA A 599 23.62 -31.64 6.95
CA ALA A 599 23.46 -31.42 5.51
C ALA A 599 23.83 -30.00 5.09
N GLU A 600 24.31 -29.84 3.86
CA GLU A 600 24.59 -28.52 3.28
C GLU A 600 23.32 -27.75 2.87
N PRO A 601 23.30 -26.42 3.07
CA PRO A 601 22.23 -25.56 2.59
C PRO A 601 22.15 -25.57 1.05
N PRO A 602 20.95 -25.48 0.46
CA PRO A 602 20.80 -25.48 -0.99
C PRO A 602 21.48 -24.24 -1.61
N LYS A 603 22.47 -24.47 -2.48
CA LYS A 603 23.15 -23.41 -3.24
C LYS A 603 22.23 -22.85 -4.36
N GLY A 604 22.21 -21.53 -4.52
CA GLY A 604 21.52 -20.81 -5.59
C GLY A 604 20.06 -20.41 -5.31
N GLY A 605 19.71 -19.16 -5.65
CA GLY A 605 18.37 -18.61 -5.42
C GLY A 605 17.30 -19.14 -6.37
N ARG A 606 16.04 -19.19 -5.94
CA ARG A 606 14.88 -19.59 -6.79
C ARG A 606 14.81 -18.80 -8.10
N LYS A 607 15.22 -17.53 -8.08
CA LYS A 607 15.29 -16.65 -9.24
C LYS A 607 16.30 -17.16 -10.27
N GLN A 608 17.55 -17.38 -9.85
CA GLN A 608 18.62 -17.89 -10.72
C GLN A 608 18.26 -19.25 -11.33
N ARG A 609 17.64 -20.16 -10.56
CA ARG A 609 17.16 -21.46 -11.08
C ARG A 609 16.10 -21.29 -12.16
N LYS A 610 15.18 -20.34 -12.00
CA LYS A 610 14.15 -20.04 -13.01
C LYS A 610 14.73 -19.39 -14.25
N GLU A 611 15.68 -18.47 -14.08
CA GLU A 611 16.37 -17.81 -15.19
C GLU A 611 17.18 -18.83 -16.00
N LYS A 612 17.94 -19.71 -15.33
CA LYS A 612 18.65 -20.83 -15.95
C LYS A 612 17.69 -21.75 -16.72
N LYS A 613 16.59 -22.19 -16.09
CA LYS A 613 15.56 -23.01 -16.76
C LYS A 613 14.98 -22.32 -18.00
N ASN A 614 14.69 -21.02 -17.92
CA ASN A 614 14.12 -20.28 -19.06
C ASN A 614 15.14 -20.07 -20.19
N ARG A 615 16.44 -19.93 -19.87
CA ARG A 615 17.52 -19.89 -20.87
C ARG A 615 17.68 -21.26 -21.54
N GLU A 616 17.72 -22.34 -20.76
CA GLU A 616 17.84 -23.72 -21.26
C GLU A 616 16.67 -24.14 -22.16
N LYS A 617 15.46 -23.64 -21.90
CA LYS A 617 14.28 -23.88 -22.74
C LYS A 617 14.43 -23.38 -24.18
N LYS A 618 15.32 -22.42 -24.44
CA LYS A 618 15.56 -21.87 -25.78
C LYS A 618 16.43 -22.75 -26.68
N PHE A 619 17.01 -23.82 -26.13
CA PHE A 619 17.96 -24.68 -26.84
C PHE A 619 17.49 -26.15 -26.80
N ARG A 620 17.91 -26.97 -27.77
CA ARG A 620 17.66 -28.43 -27.84
C ARG A 620 18.99 -29.21 -27.77
N GLY A 621 18.93 -30.44 -27.26
CA GLY A 621 20.08 -31.36 -27.19
C GLY A 621 21.29 -30.84 -26.42
N VAL A 622 22.48 -31.24 -26.86
CA VAL A 622 23.80 -30.94 -26.24
C VAL A 622 24.09 -29.43 -26.16
N LYS A 623 23.40 -28.60 -26.96
CA LYS A 623 23.50 -27.13 -26.91
C LYS A 623 22.98 -26.52 -25.59
N LYS A 624 22.16 -27.25 -24.80
CA LYS A 624 21.73 -26.80 -23.46
C LYS A 624 22.88 -26.74 -22.46
N THR A 625 23.82 -27.66 -22.53
CA THR A 625 24.89 -27.84 -21.52
C THR A 625 26.05 -26.88 -21.76
N LYS A 626 26.40 -26.63 -23.03
CA LYS A 626 27.58 -25.82 -23.44
C LYS A 626 27.47 -24.32 -23.12
N LYS A 627 26.28 -23.69 -23.18
CA LYS A 627 26.11 -22.24 -22.95
C LYS A 627 25.66 -21.84 -21.53
N VAL A 628 25.42 -22.81 -20.65
CA VAL A 628 25.04 -22.56 -19.24
C VAL A 628 26.27 -22.26 -18.37
N ARG A 629 27.43 -22.81 -18.72
CA ARG A 629 28.72 -22.30 -18.28
C ARG A 629 29.04 -21.11 -19.18
N LYS A 630 28.97 -19.90 -18.65
CA LYS A 630 29.56 -18.73 -19.29
C LYS A 630 30.79 -18.39 -18.47
N GLU A 631 31.90 -18.22 -19.17
CA GLU A 631 32.96 -17.27 -18.82
C GLU A 631 32.40 -15.94 -18.30
#